data_AF-A0A1I8BCX4-F1
#
_entry.id   AF-A0A1I8BCX4-F1
#
_cell.length_a   1.000
_cell.length_b   1.000
_cell.length_c   1.000
_cell.angle_alpha   90.00
_cell.angle_beta   90.00
_cell.angle_gamma   90.00
#
_symmetry.space_group_name_H-M   'P 1'
#
loop_
_entity.id
_entity.type
_entity.pdbx_description
1 polymer ?
#
loop_
_entity_poly.entity_id
_entity_poly.type
_entity_poly.pdbx_seq_one_letter_code
_entity_poly.pdbx_strand_id
1 'polypeptide(L)' 'MYLKYYLDAQGNRIYTLKKQDPINGHNTFSAHPARFSPEDKYSKYRLIIKKRFGLLPTQTEAPNY' A
#
# COMPACT_ATOMS: atom_id res chain seq x y z
N MET A 1 5.87 14.24 -1.37
CA MET A 1 5.75 14.44 0.09
C MET A 1 7.03 14.01 0.78
N TYR A 2 7.45 14.77 1.78
CA TYR A 2 8.66 14.48 2.57
C TYR A 2 8.41 13.48 3.71
N LEU A 3 7.18 13.39 4.20
CA LEU A 3 6.85 12.46 5.28
C LEU A 3 6.86 11.03 4.76
N LYS A 4 7.66 10.19 5.41
CA LYS A 4 7.84 8.78 5.10
C LYS A 4 7.61 7.92 6.34
N TYR A 5 7.52 6.61 6.15
CA TYR A 5 7.44 5.65 7.25
C TYR A 5 8.13 4.33 6.90
N TYR A 6 8.44 3.56 7.95
CA TYR A 6 8.74 2.13 7.89
C TYR A 6 7.87 1.40 8.92
N LEU A 7 7.85 0.07 8.87
CA LEU A 7 7.08 -0.75 9.79
C LEU A 7 8.01 -1.29 10.89
N ASP A 8 7.57 -1.19 12.14
CA ASP A 8 8.23 -1.88 13.26
C ASP A 8 7.93 -3.39 13.26
N ALA A 9 8.48 -4.12 14.22
CA ALA A 9 8.26 -5.57 14.36
C ALA A 9 6.79 -5.94 14.65
N GLN A 10 6.01 -5.00 15.15
CA GLN A 10 4.59 -5.14 15.47
C GLN A 10 3.68 -4.71 14.29
N GLY A 11 4.26 -4.17 13.20
CA GLY A 11 3.53 -3.67 12.04
C GLY A 11 3.00 -2.23 12.20
N ASN A 12 3.42 -1.49 13.22
CA ASN A 12 3.07 -0.07 13.36
C ASN A 12 3.94 0.79 12.46
N ARG A 13 3.39 1.93 12.03
CA ARG A 13 4.11 2.91 11.21
C ARG A 13 4.97 3.81 12.08
N ILE A 14 6.27 3.79 11.86
CA ILE A 14 7.21 4.75 12.45
C ILE A 14 7.54 5.82 11.42
N TYR A 15 7.15 7.06 11.70
CA TYR A 15 7.32 8.18 10.77
C TYR A 15 8.74 8.75 10.80
N THR A 16 9.21 9.15 9.63
CA THR A 16 10.56 9.71 9.45
C THR A 16 10.63 10.59 8.21
N LEU A 17 11.67 11.43 8.13
CA LEU A 17 12.03 12.18 6.93
C LEU A 17 13.24 11.53 6.20
N LYS A 18 13.88 10.56 6.83
CA LYS A 18 15.02 9.83 6.25
C LYS A 18 14.55 8.94 5.11
N LYS A 19 15.44 8.69 4.13
CA LYS A 19 15.13 7.82 2.98
C LYS A 19 15.19 6.33 3.34
N GLN A 20 15.95 5.96 4.37
CA GLN A 20 16.16 4.59 4.80
C GLN A 20 15.80 4.42 6.28
N ASP A 21 15.31 3.23 6.61
CA ASP A 21 15.08 2.76 7.98
C ASP A 21 16.43 2.65 8.71
N PRO A 22 16.57 3.26 9.90
CA PRO A 22 17.80 3.17 10.69
C PRO A 22 18.15 1.76 11.18
N ILE A 23 17.17 0.85 11.31
CA ILE A 23 17.39 -0.48 11.89
C ILE A 23 17.86 -1.47 10.82
N ASN A 24 17.07 -1.62 9.75
CA ASN A 24 17.30 -2.65 8.75
C ASN A 24 17.95 -2.13 7.46
N GLY A 25 18.11 -0.80 7.32
CA GLY A 25 18.59 -0.17 6.09
C GLY A 25 17.60 -0.23 4.92
N HIS A 26 16.37 -0.72 5.15
CA HIS A 26 15.33 -0.79 4.12
C HIS A 26 14.87 0.58 3.68
N ASN A 27 14.42 0.70 2.42
CA ASN A 27 13.85 1.95 1.93
C ASN A 27 12.52 2.26 2.61
N THR A 28 12.33 3.53 2.96
CA THR A 28 11.09 4.03 3.57
C THR A 28 10.01 4.30 2.52
N PHE A 29 8.75 4.13 2.93
CA PHE A 29 7.57 4.33 2.09
C PHE A 29 6.99 5.74 2.27
N SER A 30 6.29 6.26 1.26
CA SER A 30 5.54 7.52 1.39
C SER A 30 4.42 7.35 2.41
N ALA A 31 4.33 8.25 3.40
CA ALA A 31 3.26 8.25 4.40
C ALA A 31 1.88 8.55 3.80
N HIS A 32 1.86 9.12 2.60
CA HIS A 32 0.64 9.60 1.97
C HIS A 32 0.20 8.67 0.84
N PRO A 33 -1.11 8.51 0.64
CA PRO A 33 -1.66 7.68 -0.43
C PRO A 33 -1.34 8.24 -1.82
N ALA A 34 -1.44 7.38 -2.83
CA ALA A 34 -1.41 7.82 -4.23
C ALA A 34 -2.58 8.78 -4.52
N ARG A 35 -2.37 9.74 -5.42
CA ARG A 35 -3.40 10.71 -5.82
C ARG A 35 -4.59 9.98 -6.46
N PHE A 36 -5.80 10.27 -5.99
CA PHE A 36 -7.02 9.82 -6.63
C PHE A 36 -7.29 10.59 -7.94
N SER A 37 -7.76 9.89 -8.96
CA SER A 37 -8.16 10.47 -10.24
C SER A 37 -9.50 9.86 -10.64
N PRO A 38 -10.57 10.66 -10.84
CA PRO A 38 -11.89 10.12 -11.17
C PRO A 38 -11.91 9.28 -12.45
N GLU A 39 -11.13 9.67 -13.46
CA GLU A 39 -11.05 8.97 -14.74
C GLU A 39 -10.42 7.57 -14.62
N ASP A 40 -9.45 7.40 -13.71
CA ASP A 40 -8.74 6.15 -13.46
C ASP A 40 -8.39 5.34 -14.74
N LYS A 41 -7.66 5.97 -15.65
CA LYS A 41 -7.25 5.41 -16.96
C LYS A 41 -6.61 4.01 -16.90
N TYR A 42 -5.98 3.68 -15.77
CA TYR A 42 -5.29 2.40 -15.56
C TYR A 42 -6.07 1.39 -14.70
N SER A 43 -7.38 1.62 -14.50
CA SER A 43 -8.29 0.73 -13.76
C SER A 43 -8.18 -0.74 -14.20
N LYS A 44 -8.16 -0.99 -15.51
CA LYS A 44 -8.01 -2.33 -16.11
C LYS A 44 -6.77 -3.06 -15.59
N TYR A 45 -5.61 -2.40 -15.58
CA TYR A 45 -4.35 -3.01 -15.14
C TYR A 45 -4.35 -3.27 -13.63
N ARG A 46 -4.91 -2.34 -12.83
CA ARG A 46 -5.06 -2.54 -11.39
C ARG A 46 -5.94 -3.75 -11.07
N LEU A 47 -7.04 -3.94 -11.79
CA LEU A 47 -7.93 -5.11 -11.63
C LEU A 47 -7.24 -6.42 -12.02
N ILE A 48 -6.49 -6.44 -13.13
CA ILE A 48 -5.74 -7.64 -13.57
C ILE A 48 -4.74 -8.08 -12.48
N ILE A 49 -3.97 -7.14 -11.92
CA ILE A 49 -3.01 -7.45 -10.85
C ILE A 49 -3.74 -7.97 -9.62
N LYS A 50 -4.82 -7.31 -9.18
CA LYS A 50 -5.61 -7.79 -8.04
C LYS A 50 -6.14 -9.21 -8.27
N LYS A 51 -6.66 -9.52 -9.47
CA LYS A 51 -7.14 -10.85 -9.83
C LYS A 51 -6.04 -11.89 -9.76
N ARG A 52 -4.84 -11.57 -10.27
CA ARG A 52 -3.67 -12.46 -10.28
C ARG A 52 -3.24 -12.89 -8.88
N PHE A 53 -3.34 -12.00 -7.90
CA PHE A 53 -2.95 -12.26 -6.51
C PHE A 53 -4.14 -12.63 -5.59
N GLY A 54 -5.34 -12.86 -6.13
CA GLY A 54 -6.49 -13.24 -5.31
C GLY A 54 -7.02 -12.13 -4.39
N LEU A 55 -6.78 -10.86 -4.73
CA LEU A 55 -7.10 -9.70 -3.87
C LEU A 55 -8.46 -9.06 -4.18
N LEU A 56 -9.25 -9.62 -5.09
CA LEU A 56 -10.59 -9.09 -5.39
C LEU A 56 -11.59 -9.59 -4.35
N PRO A 57 -12.43 -8.71 -3.77
CA PRO A 57 -13.51 -9.14 -2.85
C PRO A 57 -14.51 -10.11 -3.48
N THR A 58 -14.63 -10.11 -4.81
CA THR A 58 -15.50 -11.05 -5.55
C THR A 58 -14.92 -12.45 -5.64
N GLN A 59 -13.67 -12.66 -5.22
CA GLN A 59 -13.04 -13.99 -5.14
C GLN A 59 -13.23 -14.64 -3.77
N THR A 60 -13.63 -13.88 -2.75
CA THR A 60 -13.93 -14.40 -1.41
C THR A 60 -15.41 -14.75 -1.30
N GLU A 61 -15.74 -15.65 -0.37
CA GLU A 61 -17.14 -15.97 -0.04
C GLU A 61 -17.89 -14.71 0.41
N ALA A 62 -19.20 -14.68 0.17
CA ALA A 62 -20.02 -13.57 0.61
C ALA A 62 -19.95 -13.47 2.14
N PRO A 63 -19.79 -12.26 2.71
CA PRO A 63 -19.80 -12.08 4.15
C PRO A 63 -21.13 -12.57 4.73
N ASN A 64 -21.05 -13.41 5.77
CA ASN A 64 -22.22 -13.87 6.53
C ASN A 64 -22.49 -12.82 7.62
N TYR A 65 -23.65 -12.15 7.54
CA TYR A 65 -24.05 -11.07 8.44
C TYR A 65 -24.93 -11.58 9.57
#